data_AF-A0A914K8I7-F1
#
_entry.id   AF-A0A914K8I7-F1
#
_cell.length_a   1.000
_cell.length_b   1.000
_cell.length_c   1.000
_cell.angle_alpha   90.00
_cell.angle_beta   90.00
_cell.angle_gamma   90.00
#
_symmetry.space_group_name_H-M   'P 1'
#
loop_
_entity.id
_entity.type
_entity.pdbx_description
1 polymer ?
#
loop_
_entity_poly.entity_id
_entity_poly.type
_entity_poly.pdbx_seq_one_letter_code
_entity_poly.pdbx_strand_id
1 'polypeptide(L)'
;MATEKIVKETPKSRAFYRIQATHKMMGAGDLTLKTEKAIRKKSQELINEMMPHKPKQVTVEFDPANYMCLENIGVIPIKVKCDRGSLEVPTKVTVHYKTYPDTAQEDDDFIPAEGVLVFKPNETEFDPANYMCLENIGVIPIKVKCDRGSLEVPTKVTVHYKTYPDTAQEDDDFIPAEGVLVFKPNETEKTIEIGIVDNDVYEDDEQFFVRLTDLKAVCYTNEEQTIKAVLGPADEATVLIIDDDHGGAFSFDTELYKVPENQGVFVLEVRRHRGARGKVRLPYKTVDGLAKNGEDYIGHDGELIFEDSQTL
;
A
#
# COMPACT_ATOMS: atom_id res chain seq x y z
N MET A 1 -15.63 4.19 -29.15
CA MET A 1 -17.06 3.88 -28.98
C MET A 1 -17.98 4.69 -29.91
N ALA A 2 -17.79 6.01 -30.08
CA ALA A 2 -18.64 6.81 -30.97
C ALA A 2 -18.53 6.43 -32.47
N THR A 3 -17.32 6.13 -32.96
CA THR A 3 -17.06 5.80 -34.37
C THR A 3 -17.61 4.42 -34.80
N GLU A 4 -17.58 3.42 -33.93
CA GLU A 4 -18.18 2.09 -34.19
C GLU A 4 -19.70 2.17 -34.29
N LYS A 5 -20.35 3.02 -33.48
CA LYS A 5 -21.80 3.25 -33.55
C LYS A 5 -22.22 3.85 -34.90
N ILE A 6 -21.45 4.84 -35.38
CA ILE A 6 -21.73 5.53 -36.65
C ILE A 6 -21.67 4.57 -37.85
N VAL A 7 -20.74 3.61 -37.86
CA VAL A 7 -20.59 2.62 -38.96
C VAL A 7 -21.73 1.59 -38.98
N LYS A 8 -22.33 1.31 -37.82
CA LYS A 8 -23.50 0.43 -37.72
C LYS A 8 -24.79 1.13 -38.11
N GLU A 9 -24.92 2.41 -37.78
CA GLU A 9 -26.14 3.20 -37.95
C GLU A 9 -26.23 3.93 -39.31
N THR A 10 -25.15 3.99 -40.09
CA THR A 10 -25.17 4.64 -41.41
C THR A 10 -25.91 3.82 -42.48
N PRO A 11 -26.74 4.45 -43.33
CA PRO A 11 -27.49 3.76 -44.37
C PRO A 11 -26.55 3.17 -45.43
N LYS A 12 -26.72 1.87 -45.73
CA LYS A 12 -25.85 1.13 -46.65
C LYS A 12 -26.50 0.91 -48.00
N SER A 13 -25.68 0.94 -49.06
CA SER A 13 -26.16 0.80 -50.43
C SER A 13 -26.64 -0.62 -50.75
N ARG A 14 -27.52 -0.78 -51.73
CA ARG A 14 -28.03 -2.09 -52.16
C ARG A 14 -26.93 -3.02 -52.69
N ALA A 15 -25.85 -2.44 -53.24
CA ALA A 15 -24.65 -3.16 -53.66
C ALA A 15 -23.90 -3.76 -52.46
N PHE A 16 -23.82 -3.05 -51.34
CA PHE A 16 -23.18 -3.52 -50.12
C PHE A 16 -23.80 -4.82 -49.59
N TYR A 17 -25.13 -4.89 -49.53
CA TYR A 17 -25.83 -6.10 -49.06
C TYR A 17 -25.64 -7.30 -49.99
N ARG A 18 -25.55 -7.07 -51.31
CA ARG A 18 -25.25 -8.14 -52.28
C ARG A 18 -23.85 -8.71 -52.07
N ILE A 19 -22.87 -7.83 -51.85
CA ILE A 19 -21.48 -8.23 -51.60
C ILE A 19 -21.36 -8.91 -50.23
N GLN A 20 -22.02 -8.40 -49.18
CA GLN A 20 -21.99 -9.00 -47.85
C GLN A 20 -22.59 -10.42 -47.85
N ALA A 21 -23.68 -10.64 -48.59
CA ALA A 21 -24.29 -11.96 -48.74
C ALA A 21 -23.35 -12.96 -49.43
N THR A 22 -22.73 -12.59 -50.56
CA THR A 22 -21.77 -13.47 -51.24
C THR A 22 -20.54 -13.73 -50.37
N HIS A 23 -20.03 -12.71 -49.69
CA HIS A 23 -18.88 -12.83 -48.80
C HIS A 23 -19.13 -13.78 -47.62
N LYS A 24 -20.35 -13.77 -47.07
CA LYS A 24 -20.76 -14.68 -45.99
C LYS A 24 -20.97 -16.11 -46.50
N MET A 25 -21.52 -16.28 -47.70
CA MET A 25 -21.68 -17.59 -48.35
C MET A 25 -20.34 -18.22 -48.74
N MET A 26 -19.32 -17.42 -49.06
CA MET A 26 -17.96 -17.86 -49.38
C MET A 26 -17.06 -18.02 -48.13
N GLY A 27 -17.62 -17.94 -46.91
CA GLY A 27 -16.88 -18.14 -45.65
C GLY A 27 -15.95 -17.01 -45.25
N ALA A 28 -15.93 -15.88 -45.96
CA ALA A 28 -15.00 -14.77 -45.75
C ALA A 28 -15.41 -13.78 -44.63
N GLY A 29 -16.51 -14.07 -43.91
CA GLY A 29 -16.99 -13.33 -42.75
C GLY A 29 -17.65 -11.98 -43.07
N ASP A 30 -18.02 -11.24 -42.02
CA ASP A 30 -18.74 -9.97 -42.14
C ASP A 30 -17.80 -8.81 -42.53
N LEU A 31 -18.17 -8.06 -43.57
CA LEU A 31 -17.40 -6.91 -44.04
C LEU A 31 -17.34 -5.78 -43.00
N THR A 32 -18.39 -5.59 -42.20
CA THR A 32 -18.39 -4.51 -41.18
C THR A 32 -17.40 -4.78 -40.06
N LEU A 33 -17.23 -6.04 -39.66
CA LEU A 33 -16.28 -6.43 -38.61
C LEU A 33 -14.83 -6.15 -39.03
N LYS A 34 -14.50 -6.32 -40.32
CA LYS A 34 -13.17 -5.96 -40.85
C LYS A 34 -12.93 -4.45 -40.78
N THR A 35 -13.92 -3.65 -41.17
CA THR A 35 -13.84 -2.19 -41.14
C THR A 35 -13.79 -1.66 -39.70
N GLU A 36 -14.59 -2.22 -38.79
CA GLU A 36 -14.57 -1.89 -37.36
C GLU A 36 -13.21 -2.22 -36.73
N LYS A 37 -12.63 -3.39 -37.01
CA LYS A 37 -11.28 -3.75 -36.53
C LYS A 37 -10.20 -2.81 -37.07
N ALA A 38 -10.29 -2.41 -38.34
CA ALA A 38 -9.34 -1.47 -38.94
C ALA A 38 -9.46 -0.06 -38.32
N ILE A 39 -10.68 0.43 -38.10
CA ILE A 39 -10.93 1.72 -37.44
C ILE A 39 -10.46 1.67 -35.99
N ARG A 40 -10.75 0.59 -35.26
CA ARG A 40 -10.29 0.40 -33.87
C ARG A 40 -8.77 0.39 -33.78
N LYS A 41 -8.09 -0.33 -34.69
CA LYS A 41 -6.62 -0.33 -34.79
C LYS A 41 -6.07 1.08 -35.05
N LYS A 42 -6.65 1.79 -36.02
CA LYS A 42 -6.22 3.15 -36.38
C LYS A 42 -6.49 4.17 -35.27
N SER A 43 -7.61 4.03 -34.54
CA SER A 43 -7.88 4.86 -33.37
C SER A 43 -6.94 4.54 -32.20
N GLN A 44 -6.55 3.28 -32.03
CA GLN A 44 -5.58 2.89 -31.01
C GLN A 44 -4.18 3.42 -31.34
N GLU A 45 -3.78 3.40 -32.62
CA GLU A 45 -2.55 4.01 -33.12
C GLU A 45 -2.55 5.53 -32.89
N LEU A 46 -3.66 6.22 -33.20
CA LEU A 46 -3.78 7.66 -32.96
C LEU A 46 -3.75 8.02 -31.47
N ILE A 47 -4.37 7.19 -30.61
CA ILE A 47 -4.33 7.35 -29.15
C ILE A 47 -2.89 7.16 -28.64
N ASN A 48 -2.16 6.17 -29.16
CA ASN A 48 -0.76 5.95 -28.81
C ASN A 48 0.14 7.11 -29.26
N GLU A 49 -0.10 7.72 -30.43
CA GLU A 49 0.61 8.92 -30.90
C GLU A 49 0.30 10.17 -30.06
N MET A 50 -0.91 10.25 -29.48
CA MET A 50 -1.35 11.38 -28.65
C MET A 50 -0.99 11.25 -27.17
N MET A 51 -0.51 10.09 -26.71
CA MET A 51 0.06 9.97 -25.37
C MET A 51 1.45 10.62 -25.37
N PRO A 52 1.79 11.43 -24.35
CA PRO A 52 3.13 11.97 -24.24
C PRO A 52 4.13 10.80 -24.16
N HIS A 53 4.96 10.65 -25.19
CA HIS A 53 6.08 9.72 -25.13
C HIS A 53 6.92 10.09 -23.91
N LYS A 54 6.97 9.17 -22.94
CA LYS A 54 7.79 9.36 -21.73
C LYS A 54 9.22 9.66 -22.21
N PRO A 55 9.85 10.75 -21.74
CA PRO A 55 11.15 11.15 -22.26
C PRO A 55 12.15 9.99 -22.13
N LYS A 56 13.11 9.90 -23.06
CA LYS A 56 14.24 8.96 -22.99
C LYS A 56 15.26 9.43 -21.96
N GLN A 57 14.81 9.62 -20.72
CA GLN A 57 15.63 10.10 -19.62
C GLN A 57 15.29 9.31 -18.36
N VAL A 58 16.33 8.97 -17.60
CA VAL A 58 16.18 8.45 -16.24
C VAL A 58 15.98 9.63 -15.30
N THR A 59 14.91 9.61 -14.52
CA THR A 59 14.67 10.54 -13.42
C THR A 59 14.81 9.77 -12.11
N VAL A 60 15.64 10.27 -11.20
CA VAL A 60 15.70 9.77 -9.83
C VAL A 60 15.26 10.88 -8.89
N GLU A 61 14.29 10.59 -8.03
CA GLU A 61 13.67 11.56 -7.13
C GLU A 61 13.40 10.95 -5.76
N PHE A 62 13.28 11.77 -4.72
CA PHE A 62 12.78 11.33 -3.42
C PHE A 62 11.26 11.16 -3.47
N ASP A 63 10.72 10.13 -2.81
CA ASP A 63 9.28 9.85 -2.78
C ASP A 63 8.83 9.37 -1.39
N PRO A 64 8.40 10.27 -0.48
CA PRO A 64 8.21 11.71 -0.65
C PRO A 64 9.51 12.54 -0.59
N ALA A 65 9.45 13.80 -1.05
CA ALA A 65 10.59 14.72 -1.04
C ALA A 65 10.93 15.32 0.34
N ASN A 66 9.98 15.29 1.28
CA ASN A 66 10.15 15.82 2.63
C ASN A 66 9.77 14.75 3.65
N TYR A 67 10.58 14.62 4.69
CA TYR A 67 10.35 13.74 5.83
C TYR A 67 10.20 14.58 7.09
N MET A 68 9.25 14.22 7.94
CA MET A 68 9.12 14.76 9.29
C MET A 68 9.34 13.62 10.28
N CYS A 69 10.23 13.83 11.23
CA CYS A 69 10.59 12.84 12.23
C CYS A 69 10.67 13.48 13.61
N LEU A 70 10.32 12.70 14.63
CA LEU A 70 10.63 13.05 16.01
C LEU A 70 12.05 12.59 16.32
N GLU A 71 12.74 13.34 17.18
CA GLU A 71 14.14 13.10 17.55
C GLU A 71 14.38 11.69 18.15
N ASN A 72 13.33 11.10 18.75
CA ASN A 72 13.39 9.81 19.45
C ASN A 72 13.11 8.58 18.56
N ILE A 73 12.97 8.73 17.23
CA ILE A 73 12.72 7.61 16.30
C ILE A 73 13.98 6.80 15.99
N GLY A 74 15.17 7.40 16.12
CA GLY A 74 16.45 6.75 15.81
C GLY A 74 16.72 6.62 14.31
N VAL A 75 16.03 5.71 13.61
CA VAL A 75 16.29 5.41 12.19
C VAL A 75 15.10 5.80 11.32
N ILE A 76 15.35 6.52 10.23
CA ILE A 76 14.32 6.95 9.27
C ILE A 76 14.62 6.36 7.88
N PRO A 77 13.70 5.58 7.30
CA PRO A 77 13.86 5.08 5.94
C PRO A 77 13.54 6.18 4.92
N ILE A 78 14.56 6.63 4.17
CA ILE A 78 14.40 7.59 3.06
C ILE A 78 14.20 6.81 1.75
N LYS A 79 13.04 6.99 1.12
CA LYS A 79 12.70 6.39 -0.16
C LYS A 79 13.18 7.24 -1.33
N VAL A 80 13.83 6.57 -2.28
CA VAL A 80 14.30 7.15 -3.55
C VAL A 80 13.68 6.33 -4.68
N LYS A 81 12.95 7.01 -5.56
CA LYS A 81 12.28 6.45 -6.72
C LYS A 81 13.13 6.67 -7.97
N CYS A 82 13.37 5.60 -8.72
CA CYS A 82 14.04 5.65 -10.02
C CYS A 82 13.03 5.35 -11.13
N ASP A 83 12.75 6.36 -11.96
CA ASP A 83 11.96 6.24 -13.18
C ASP A 83 12.89 6.19 -14.39
N ARG A 84 12.90 5.07 -15.12
CA ARG A 84 13.78 4.88 -16.28
C ARG A 84 13.21 5.42 -17.60
N GLY A 85 12.04 6.07 -17.57
CA GLY A 85 11.44 6.68 -18.75
C GLY A 85 11.14 5.66 -19.86
N SER A 86 11.34 6.07 -21.12
CA SER A 86 11.32 5.18 -22.29
C SER A 86 12.73 4.83 -22.77
N LEU A 87 13.72 4.68 -21.88
CA LEU A 87 15.00 4.11 -22.32
C LEU A 87 14.74 2.75 -22.99
N GLU A 88 15.57 2.38 -23.95
CA GLU A 88 15.49 1.10 -24.70
C GLU A 88 16.50 0.07 -24.16
N VAL A 89 17.48 0.54 -23.39
CA VAL A 89 18.54 -0.29 -22.83
C VAL A 89 18.34 -0.45 -21.32
N PRO A 90 18.24 -1.68 -20.79
CA PRO A 90 18.18 -1.93 -19.36
C PRO A 90 19.46 -1.40 -18.70
N THR A 91 19.36 -0.22 -18.11
CA THR A 91 20.50 0.54 -17.60
C THR A 91 20.54 0.49 -16.09
N LYS A 92 21.69 0.12 -15.54
CA LYS A 92 21.99 0.21 -14.11
C LYS A 92 22.15 1.70 -13.75
N VAL A 93 21.36 2.18 -12.80
CA VAL A 93 21.42 3.56 -12.34
C VAL A 93 22.10 3.58 -10.98
N THR A 94 23.10 4.44 -10.84
CA THR A 94 23.89 4.57 -9.61
C THR A 94 23.75 6.00 -9.11
N VAL A 95 23.32 6.18 -7.86
CA VAL A 95 23.08 7.49 -7.26
C VAL A 95 23.88 7.60 -5.97
N HIS A 96 24.76 8.59 -5.92
CA HIS A 96 25.47 8.91 -4.69
C HIS A 96 24.54 9.75 -3.80
N TYR A 97 24.50 9.42 -2.51
CA TYR A 97 23.81 10.22 -1.51
C TYR A 97 24.78 10.64 -0.42
N LYS A 98 24.47 11.80 0.18
CA LYS A 98 25.20 12.37 1.31
C LYS A 98 24.24 13.24 2.10
N THR A 99 24.23 13.12 3.42
CA THR A 99 23.55 14.04 4.34
C THR A 99 24.37 15.32 4.48
N TYR A 100 23.69 16.45 4.65
CA TYR A 100 24.33 17.75 4.88
C TYR A 100 23.65 18.43 6.07
N PRO A 101 24.43 19.04 6.98
CA PRO A 101 23.87 19.79 8.10
C PRO A 101 23.31 21.12 7.64
N ASP A 102 22.36 21.65 8.41
CA ASP A 102 21.86 23.02 8.28
C ASP A 102 21.59 23.57 9.68
N THR A 103 20.32 23.71 10.08
CA THR A 103 19.98 24.00 11.49
C THR A 103 20.27 22.79 12.39
N ALA A 104 19.99 21.58 11.90
CA ALA A 104 20.41 20.33 12.54
C ALA A 104 21.89 20.06 12.25
N GLN A 105 22.67 19.70 13.27
CA GLN A 105 24.11 19.43 13.21
C GLN A 105 24.43 17.93 13.16
N GLU A 106 25.52 17.60 12.46
CA GLU A 106 26.09 16.26 12.47
C GLU A 106 26.60 15.87 13.87
N ASP A 107 26.44 14.61 14.25
CA ASP A 107 26.83 14.00 15.53
C ASP A 107 26.12 14.54 16.79
N ASP A 108 25.30 15.59 16.66
CA ASP A 108 24.40 16.11 17.71
C ASP A 108 22.95 15.71 17.41
N ASP A 109 22.41 16.17 16.28
CA ASP A 109 21.02 15.91 15.88
C ASP A 109 20.86 14.68 14.98
N PHE A 110 21.87 14.36 14.16
CA PHE A 110 21.86 13.20 13.28
C PHE A 110 23.27 12.67 12.99
N ILE A 111 23.36 11.37 12.70
CA ILE A 111 24.61 10.74 12.28
C ILE A 111 24.78 10.94 10.77
N PRO A 112 25.90 11.53 10.28
CA PRO A 112 26.10 11.73 8.86
C PRO A 112 26.18 10.41 8.10
N ALA A 113 25.50 10.35 6.96
CA ALA A 113 25.45 9.19 6.09
C ALA A 113 25.84 9.57 4.65
N GLU A 114 26.78 8.83 4.07
CA GLU A 114 27.09 8.88 2.65
C GLU A 114 27.16 7.47 2.06
N GLY A 115 26.82 7.35 0.78
CA GLY A 115 26.81 6.04 0.14
C GLY A 115 26.36 6.08 -1.30
N VAL A 116 26.09 4.89 -1.83
CA VAL A 116 25.74 4.69 -3.23
C VAL A 116 24.51 3.78 -3.32
N LEU A 117 23.41 4.34 -3.84
CA LEU A 117 22.23 3.59 -4.24
C LEU A 117 22.43 3.03 -5.64
N VAL A 118 22.06 1.77 -5.83
CA VAL A 118 22.20 1.06 -7.10
C VAL A 118 20.85 0.48 -7.49
N PHE A 119 20.24 1.02 -8.54
CA PHE A 119 19.00 0.51 -9.10
C PHE A 119 19.33 -0.37 -10.31
N LYS A 120 19.19 -1.70 -10.19
CA LYS A 120 19.41 -2.59 -11.33
C LYS A 120 18.12 -2.69 -12.14
N PRO A 121 18.20 -2.79 -13.47
CA PRO A 121 17.02 -2.98 -14.29
C PRO A 121 16.43 -4.37 -14.04
N ASN A 122 15.13 -4.51 -14.28
CA ASN A 122 14.41 -5.79 -14.22
C ASN A 122 14.36 -6.41 -12.82
N GLU A 123 14.31 -5.55 -11.78
CA GLU A 123 14.14 -5.96 -10.39
C GLU A 123 12.66 -6.17 -10.06
N THR A 124 12.34 -7.26 -9.37
CA THR A 124 11.00 -7.51 -8.83
C THR A 124 11.09 -7.56 -7.31
N GLU A 125 10.31 -6.71 -6.64
CA GLU A 125 10.40 -6.49 -5.20
C GLU A 125 9.06 -6.04 -4.61
N PHE A 126 8.95 -6.06 -3.29
CA PHE A 126 7.85 -5.45 -2.56
C PHE A 126 7.98 -3.92 -2.55
N ASP A 127 6.86 -3.22 -2.72
CA ASP A 127 6.80 -1.75 -2.65
C ASP A 127 5.49 -1.29 -1.96
N PRO A 128 5.50 -0.99 -0.65
CA PRO A 128 6.65 -0.99 0.28
C PRO A 128 7.07 -2.40 0.72
N ALA A 129 8.21 -2.50 1.42
CA ALA A 129 8.68 -3.74 2.07
C ALA A 129 8.17 -3.91 3.51
N ASN A 130 7.67 -2.85 4.15
CA ASN A 130 7.13 -2.91 5.50
C ASN A 130 5.66 -2.48 5.46
N TYR A 131 4.81 -3.29 6.07
CA TYR A 131 3.37 -3.09 6.18
C TYR A 131 2.97 -3.09 7.64
N MET A 132 1.88 -2.38 7.93
CA MET A 132 1.30 -2.31 9.25
C MET A 132 -0.21 -2.30 9.09
N CYS A 133 -0.91 -3.15 9.83
CA CYS A 133 -2.36 -3.21 9.85
C CYS A 133 -2.88 -3.43 11.26
N LEU A 134 -4.14 -3.07 11.48
CA LEU A 134 -4.89 -3.51 12.64
C LEU A 134 -5.32 -4.96 12.44
N GLU A 135 -5.46 -5.70 13.53
CA GLU A 135 -5.95 -7.07 13.55
C GLU A 135 -7.34 -7.18 12.86
N ASN A 136 -8.25 -6.26 13.19
CA ASN A 136 -9.59 -6.19 12.61
C ASN A 136 -9.71 -5.80 11.12
N ILE A 137 -8.60 -5.67 10.38
CA ILE A 137 -8.63 -5.28 8.95
C ILE A 137 -9.24 -6.38 8.06
N GLY A 138 -9.16 -7.63 8.50
CA GLY A 138 -9.60 -8.83 7.78
C GLY A 138 -8.72 -9.23 6.59
N VAL A 139 -8.35 -8.29 5.70
CA VAL A 139 -7.44 -8.58 4.57
C VAL A 139 -6.47 -7.42 4.34
N ILE A 140 -5.17 -7.72 4.31
CA ILE A 140 -4.12 -6.77 3.96
C ILE A 140 -3.63 -6.95 2.50
N PRO A 141 -3.62 -5.87 1.68
CA PRO A 141 -3.09 -5.91 0.32
C PRO A 141 -1.58 -5.61 0.29
N ILE A 142 -0.77 -6.62 -0.02
CA ILE A 142 0.68 -6.52 -0.19
C ILE A 142 1.03 -6.27 -1.66
N LYS A 143 1.67 -5.13 -1.96
CA LYS A 143 2.01 -4.74 -3.33
C LYS A 143 3.38 -5.26 -3.74
N VAL A 144 3.42 -5.89 -4.91
CA VAL A 144 4.64 -6.35 -5.57
C VAL A 144 4.82 -5.57 -6.87
N LYS A 145 5.98 -4.96 -6.99
CA LYS A 145 6.37 -4.18 -8.15
C LYS A 145 7.34 -4.98 -9.00
N CYS A 146 7.09 -4.99 -10.30
CA CYS A 146 7.97 -5.51 -11.32
C CYS A 146 8.50 -4.32 -12.11
N ASP A 147 9.71 -3.88 -11.78
CA ASP A 147 10.46 -3.00 -12.66
C ASP A 147 10.80 -3.79 -13.92
N ARG A 148 10.36 -3.30 -15.07
CA ARG A 148 10.60 -3.93 -16.37
C ARG A 148 11.72 -3.23 -17.13
N GLY A 149 12.34 -2.23 -16.51
CA GLY A 149 13.25 -1.30 -17.14
C GLY A 149 12.74 -0.87 -18.52
N SER A 150 13.53 -1.23 -19.51
CA SER A 150 13.42 -0.80 -20.90
C SER A 150 13.08 -1.95 -21.85
N LEU A 151 12.40 -2.99 -21.34
CA LEU A 151 12.11 -4.19 -22.12
C LEU A 151 11.13 -3.88 -23.26
N GLU A 152 11.64 -3.80 -24.49
CA GLU A 152 10.84 -3.62 -25.72
C GLU A 152 10.07 -4.87 -26.14
N VAL A 153 10.50 -6.04 -25.67
CA VAL A 153 9.89 -7.34 -26.01
C VAL A 153 8.79 -7.72 -25.02
N PRO A 154 7.65 -8.24 -25.50
CA PRO A 154 6.56 -8.68 -24.64
C PRO A 154 7.05 -9.86 -23.77
N THR A 155 7.30 -9.56 -22.50
CA THR A 155 7.86 -10.50 -21.53
C THR A 155 6.77 -10.91 -20.54
N LYS A 156 6.77 -12.17 -20.13
CA LYS A 156 6.01 -12.65 -18.98
C LYS A 156 6.98 -12.83 -17.83
N VAL A 157 6.68 -12.22 -16.68
CA VAL A 157 7.45 -12.42 -15.45
C VAL A 157 6.59 -13.23 -14.49
N THR A 158 7.14 -14.30 -13.94
CA THR A 158 6.51 -15.13 -12.91
C THR A 158 7.39 -15.15 -11.68
N VAL A 159 6.80 -14.93 -10.51
CA VAL A 159 7.49 -14.98 -9.21
C VAL A 159 6.61 -15.71 -8.23
N HIS A 160 7.19 -16.62 -7.46
CA HIS A 160 6.50 -17.31 -6.38
C HIS A 160 6.51 -16.43 -5.14
N TYR A 161 5.46 -16.49 -4.34
CA TYR A 161 5.42 -15.88 -3.03
C TYR A 161 4.96 -16.89 -1.98
N LYS A 162 5.42 -16.71 -0.75
CA LYS A 162 5.00 -17.51 0.40
C LYS A 162 5.13 -16.70 1.69
N THR A 163 4.17 -16.88 2.59
CA THR A 163 4.17 -16.35 3.96
C THR A 163 5.01 -17.23 4.89
N TYR A 164 5.62 -16.63 5.90
CA TYR A 164 6.41 -17.30 6.93
C TYR A 164 6.09 -16.66 8.29
N PRO A 165 5.78 -17.46 9.32
CA PRO A 165 5.53 -16.94 10.65
C PRO A 165 6.81 -16.40 11.30
N ASP A 166 6.65 -15.50 12.28
CA ASP A 166 7.71 -15.05 13.17
C ASP A 166 7.17 -15.00 14.61
N THR A 167 6.75 -13.84 15.11
CA THR A 167 5.98 -13.76 16.35
C THR A 167 4.51 -14.09 16.10
N ALA A 168 3.93 -13.57 15.01
CA ALA A 168 2.59 -13.95 14.56
C ALA A 168 2.58 -15.40 14.04
N GLN A 169 1.59 -16.17 14.47
CA GLN A 169 1.34 -17.56 14.16
C GLN A 169 0.33 -17.75 13.02
N GLU A 170 0.51 -18.85 12.30
CA GLU A 170 -0.37 -19.27 11.21
C GLU A 170 -1.73 -19.72 11.76
N ASP A 171 -2.82 -19.32 11.11
CA ASP A 171 -4.22 -19.60 11.44
C ASP A 171 -4.75 -18.98 12.75
N ASP A 172 -3.86 -18.54 13.65
CA ASP A 172 -4.18 -17.78 14.85
C ASP A 172 -4.19 -16.27 14.56
N ASP A 173 -3.16 -15.73 13.88
CA ASP A 173 -3.02 -14.27 13.62
C ASP A 173 -3.18 -13.91 12.13
N PHE A 174 -2.75 -14.80 11.23
CA PHE A 174 -2.89 -14.60 9.79
C PHE A 174 -3.14 -15.91 9.05
N ILE A 175 -3.82 -15.82 7.91
CA ILE A 175 -4.10 -16.97 7.05
C ILE A 175 -2.88 -17.21 6.14
N PRO A 176 -2.24 -18.39 6.20
CA PRO A 176 -1.09 -18.70 5.36
C PRO A 176 -1.43 -18.60 3.88
N ALA A 177 -0.62 -17.82 3.16
CA ALA A 177 -0.75 -17.60 1.73
C ALA A 177 0.53 -18.02 0.98
N GLU A 178 0.36 -18.76 -0.11
CA GLU A 178 1.41 -19.06 -1.09
C GLU A 178 0.83 -19.09 -2.51
N GLY A 179 1.64 -18.73 -3.50
CA GLY A 179 1.17 -18.71 -4.88
C GLY A 179 2.19 -18.20 -5.89
N VAL A 180 1.72 -17.97 -7.12
CA VAL A 180 2.54 -17.46 -8.22
C VAL A 180 1.92 -16.19 -8.78
N LEU A 181 2.66 -15.09 -8.70
CA LEU A 181 2.31 -13.86 -9.38
C LEU A 181 2.75 -13.95 -10.84
N VAL A 182 1.83 -13.60 -11.74
CA VAL A 182 2.07 -13.58 -13.18
C VAL A 182 1.88 -12.16 -13.69
N PHE A 183 2.98 -11.50 -14.04
CA PHE A 183 2.98 -10.21 -14.72
C PHE A 183 2.92 -10.44 -16.23
N LYS A 184 1.77 -10.15 -16.84
CA LYS A 184 1.60 -10.10 -18.30
C LYS A 184 2.46 -8.99 -18.88
N PRO A 185 2.77 -8.98 -20.19
CA PRO A 185 3.47 -7.86 -20.81
C PRO A 185 2.89 -6.50 -20.42
N ASN A 186 3.76 -5.56 -20.05
CA ASN A 186 3.45 -4.20 -19.58
C ASN A 186 2.77 -4.06 -18.21
N GLU A 187 2.45 -5.14 -17.50
CA GLU A 187 2.04 -5.05 -16.09
C GLU A 187 3.26 -4.81 -15.19
N THR A 188 3.23 -3.75 -14.38
CA THR A 188 4.33 -3.37 -13.48
C THR A 188 4.01 -3.60 -12.01
N GLU A 189 2.77 -3.91 -11.67
CA GLU A 189 2.31 -4.06 -10.28
C GLU A 189 1.30 -5.21 -10.16
N LYS A 190 1.38 -5.92 -9.04
CA LYS A 190 0.41 -6.92 -8.59
C LYS A 190 0.20 -6.77 -7.09
N THR A 191 -0.90 -7.31 -6.60
CA THR A 191 -1.23 -7.32 -5.19
C THR A 191 -1.46 -8.75 -4.74
N ILE A 192 -0.91 -9.11 -3.60
CA ILE A 192 -1.19 -10.32 -2.85
C ILE A 192 -2.16 -9.92 -1.73
N GLU A 193 -3.24 -10.67 -1.57
CA GLU A 193 -4.20 -10.46 -0.49
C GLU A 193 -3.92 -11.53 0.58
N ILE A 194 -3.64 -11.08 1.81
CA ILE A 194 -3.40 -11.96 2.95
C ILE A 194 -4.49 -11.70 3.98
N GLY A 195 -5.14 -12.76 4.46
CA GLY A 195 -6.14 -12.64 5.50
C GLY A 195 -5.48 -12.44 6.86
N ILE A 196 -5.99 -11.49 7.64
CA ILE A 196 -5.65 -11.30 9.05
C ILE A 196 -6.80 -11.88 9.87
N VAL A 197 -6.47 -12.66 10.88
CA VAL A 197 -7.43 -13.27 11.79
C VAL A 197 -7.70 -12.24 12.89
N ASP A 198 -8.98 -12.00 13.17
CA ASP A 198 -9.45 -11.04 14.16
C ASP A 198 -10.06 -11.82 15.32
N ASN A 199 -9.53 -11.60 16.52
CA ASN A 199 -10.01 -12.26 17.72
C ASN A 199 -10.48 -11.24 18.79
N ASP A 200 -10.59 -11.70 20.03
CA ASP A 200 -11.19 -10.94 21.14
C ASP A 200 -10.24 -10.91 22.37
N VAL A 201 -8.99 -11.33 22.17
CA VAL A 201 -7.98 -11.55 23.19
C VAL A 201 -6.85 -10.58 22.94
N TYR A 202 -6.55 -9.77 23.95
CA TYR A 202 -5.40 -8.87 23.88
C TYR A 202 -4.09 -9.64 23.71
N GLU A 203 -3.36 -9.29 22.66
CA GLU A 203 -2.03 -9.77 22.31
C GLU A 203 -1.05 -8.59 22.18
N ASP A 204 0.26 -8.86 22.23
CA ASP A 204 1.26 -7.82 21.94
C ASP A 204 1.34 -7.60 20.41
N ASP A 205 1.99 -6.51 19.94
CA ASP A 205 2.18 -6.32 18.49
C ASP A 205 3.04 -7.45 17.90
N GLU A 206 2.55 -8.10 16.84
CA GLU A 206 3.19 -9.27 16.24
C GLU A 206 3.46 -9.12 14.74
N GLN A 207 4.40 -9.88 14.21
CA GLN A 207 4.80 -9.78 12.81
C GLN A 207 4.96 -11.14 12.13
N PHE A 208 4.78 -11.13 10.82
CA PHE A 208 5.11 -12.23 9.92
C PHE A 208 5.79 -11.71 8.64
N PHE A 209 6.36 -12.63 7.86
CA PHE A 209 7.08 -12.29 6.63
C PHE A 209 6.38 -12.82 5.38
N VAL A 210 6.57 -12.11 4.27
CA VAL A 210 6.20 -12.56 2.91
C VAL A 210 7.46 -12.55 2.06
N ARG A 211 7.83 -13.68 1.46
CA ARG A 211 9.05 -13.80 0.63
C ARG A 211 8.72 -14.07 -0.83
N LEU A 212 9.48 -13.42 -1.72
CA LEU A 212 9.48 -13.70 -3.17
C LEU A 212 10.58 -14.70 -3.51
N THR A 213 10.25 -15.70 -4.32
CA THR A 213 11.17 -16.78 -4.74
C THR A 213 10.93 -17.17 -6.20
N ASP A 214 11.80 -18.01 -6.77
CA ASP A 214 11.63 -18.61 -8.09
C ASP A 214 11.28 -17.64 -9.24
N LEU A 215 11.92 -16.47 -9.26
CA LEU A 215 11.74 -15.47 -10.31
C LEU A 215 12.16 -15.99 -11.68
N LYS A 216 11.25 -15.93 -12.65
CA LYS A 216 11.49 -16.31 -14.06
C LYS A 216 10.92 -15.25 -14.99
N ALA A 217 11.67 -14.89 -16.01
CA ALA A 217 11.23 -13.99 -17.07
C ALA A 217 11.41 -14.66 -18.44
N VAL A 218 10.33 -14.74 -19.22
CA VAL A 218 10.30 -15.39 -20.54
C VAL A 218 9.72 -14.43 -21.55
N CYS A 219 10.40 -14.19 -22.67
CA CYS A 219 9.85 -13.39 -23.76
C CYS A 219 9.02 -14.22 -24.74
N TYR A 220 8.00 -13.60 -25.31
CA TYR A 220 7.22 -14.14 -26.42
C TYR A 220 7.85 -13.71 -27.75
N THR A 221 9.00 -14.28 -28.09
CA THR A 221 9.50 -14.26 -29.47
C THR A 221 9.29 -15.65 -30.10
N ASN A 222 9.61 -15.82 -31.38
CA ASN A 222 9.40 -17.09 -32.11
C ASN A 222 10.13 -18.30 -31.49
N GLU A 223 10.98 -18.06 -30.48
CA GLU A 223 11.62 -19.05 -29.62
C GLU A 223 11.48 -18.55 -28.16
N GLU A 224 10.99 -19.37 -27.24
CA GLU A 224 10.90 -19.00 -25.82
C GLU A 224 12.31 -18.78 -25.25
N GLN A 225 12.71 -17.51 -25.09
CA GLN A 225 14.00 -17.15 -24.55
C GLN A 225 13.84 -16.63 -23.11
N THR A 226 14.64 -17.19 -22.20
CA THR A 226 14.71 -16.72 -20.81
C THR A 226 15.50 -15.41 -20.75
N ILE A 227 14.91 -14.38 -20.15
CA ILE A 227 15.57 -13.10 -19.88
C ILE A 227 16.12 -13.14 -18.46
N LYS A 228 17.29 -12.53 -18.26
CA LYS A 228 17.84 -12.32 -16.92
C LYS A 228 16.97 -11.32 -16.17
N ALA A 229 16.31 -11.79 -15.12
CA ALA A 229 15.62 -10.99 -14.13
C ALA A 229 16.25 -11.24 -12.75
N VAL A 230 16.11 -10.29 -11.82
CA VAL A 230 16.69 -10.39 -10.48
C VAL A 230 15.63 -9.98 -9.47
N LEU A 231 15.64 -10.58 -8.29
CA LEU A 231 14.86 -10.08 -7.17
C LEU A 231 15.50 -8.77 -6.68
N GLY A 232 14.68 -7.76 -6.42
CA GLY A 232 15.16 -6.49 -5.87
C GLY A 232 15.58 -6.65 -4.40
N PRO A 233 16.15 -5.59 -3.79
CA PRO A 233 16.56 -5.60 -2.39
C PRO A 233 15.41 -5.87 -1.40
N ALA A 234 14.17 -5.55 -1.76
CA ALA A 234 12.98 -5.86 -0.97
C ALA A 234 12.30 -7.16 -1.46
N ASP A 235 13.01 -8.28 -1.40
CA ASP A 235 12.47 -9.61 -1.75
C ASP A 235 11.79 -10.32 -0.56
N GLU A 236 11.88 -9.75 0.63
CA GLU A 236 11.12 -10.07 1.83
C GLU A 236 10.36 -8.82 2.29
N ALA A 237 9.07 -8.98 2.59
CA ALA A 237 8.26 -7.96 3.24
C ALA A 237 7.90 -8.38 4.65
N THR A 238 7.94 -7.41 5.57
CA THR A 238 7.49 -7.57 6.96
C THR A 238 6.10 -6.98 7.10
N VAL A 239 5.20 -7.71 7.73
CA VAL A 239 3.85 -7.26 8.06
C VAL A 239 3.71 -7.25 9.58
N LEU A 240 3.45 -6.08 10.16
CA LEU A 240 3.16 -5.90 11.57
C LEU A 240 1.64 -5.83 11.79
N ILE A 241 1.13 -6.68 12.66
CA ILE A 241 -0.25 -6.72 13.14
C ILE A 241 -0.28 -5.98 14.48
N ILE A 242 -1.15 -4.98 14.57
CA ILE A 242 -1.42 -4.23 15.78
C ILE A 242 -2.74 -4.71 16.36
N ASP A 243 -2.69 -5.22 17.58
CA ASP A 243 -3.85 -5.62 18.38
C ASP A 243 -4.77 -4.41 18.66
N ASP A 244 -6.08 -4.61 18.53
CA ASP A 244 -7.10 -3.62 18.90
C ASP A 244 -8.01 -4.02 20.07
N ASP A 245 -7.63 -5.08 20.79
CA ASP A 245 -8.37 -5.68 21.90
C ASP A 245 -7.88 -5.26 23.29
N HIS A 246 -6.97 -4.29 23.36
CA HIS A 246 -6.58 -3.72 24.65
C HIS A 246 -7.81 -3.15 25.41
N GLY A 247 -7.90 -3.45 26.70
CA GLY A 247 -8.99 -3.03 27.59
C GLY A 247 -9.07 -1.51 27.84
N GLY A 248 -8.18 -0.73 27.24
CA GLY A 248 -8.09 0.71 27.36
C GLY A 248 -7.29 1.16 28.58
N ALA A 249 -6.66 2.32 28.44
CA ALA A 249 -6.02 3.06 29.50
C ALA A 249 -6.84 4.31 29.81
N PHE A 250 -6.94 4.65 31.09
CA PHE A 250 -7.89 5.64 31.59
C PHE A 250 -7.16 6.86 32.14
N SER A 251 -7.57 8.05 31.72
CA SER A 251 -6.96 9.30 32.16
C SER A 251 -7.98 10.44 32.22
N PHE A 252 -7.66 11.47 33.00
CA PHE A 252 -8.35 12.75 32.93
C PHE A 252 -7.78 13.58 31.77
N ASP A 253 -8.54 14.57 31.30
CA ASP A 253 -8.05 15.49 30.24
C ASP A 253 -6.88 16.35 30.74
N THR A 254 -6.91 16.74 32.02
CA THR A 254 -5.83 17.50 32.67
C THR A 254 -5.64 17.06 34.11
N GLU A 255 -4.45 17.29 34.66
CA GLU A 255 -4.14 17.02 36.08
C GLU A 255 -4.74 18.08 37.02
N LEU A 256 -5.01 19.28 36.50
CA LEU A 256 -5.50 20.42 37.27
C LEU A 256 -6.73 21.01 36.58
N TYR A 257 -7.78 21.19 37.36
CA TYR A 257 -8.99 21.90 36.96
C TYR A 257 -9.18 23.14 37.84
N LYS A 258 -9.55 24.26 37.22
CA LYS A 258 -9.92 25.49 37.92
C LYS A 258 -11.42 25.69 37.78
N VAL A 259 -12.13 25.55 38.88
CA VAL A 259 -13.59 25.59 38.94
C VAL A 259 -13.99 26.77 39.82
N PRO A 260 -14.79 27.73 39.33
CA PRO A 260 -15.30 28.79 40.18
C PRO A 260 -16.37 28.23 41.13
N GLU A 261 -16.38 28.71 42.37
CA GLU A 261 -17.26 28.20 43.45
C GLU A 261 -18.75 28.32 43.13
N ASN A 262 -19.13 29.25 42.24
CA ASN A 262 -20.51 29.45 41.82
C ASN A 262 -20.96 28.55 40.64
N GLN A 263 -20.13 27.59 40.21
CA GLN A 263 -20.47 26.67 39.11
C GLN A 263 -21.54 25.65 39.49
N GLY A 264 -21.70 25.35 40.79
CA GLY A 264 -22.65 24.35 41.28
C GLY A 264 -22.13 22.92 41.06
N VAL A 265 -22.27 22.38 39.85
CA VAL A 265 -21.83 21.02 39.51
C VAL A 265 -20.72 21.08 38.47
N PHE A 266 -19.60 20.43 38.78
CA PHE A 266 -18.48 20.24 37.87
C PHE A 266 -18.46 18.77 37.43
N VAL A 267 -18.58 18.53 36.13
CA VAL A 267 -18.51 17.18 35.54
C VAL A 267 -17.06 16.90 35.17
N LEU A 268 -16.46 15.92 35.83
CA LEU A 268 -15.11 15.45 35.53
C LEU A 268 -15.20 14.25 34.59
N GLU A 269 -14.75 14.43 33.36
CA GLU A 269 -14.74 13.39 32.34
C GLU A 269 -13.50 12.49 32.48
N VAL A 270 -13.70 11.18 32.41
CA VAL A 270 -12.62 10.18 32.32
C VAL A 270 -12.58 9.68 30.89
N ARG A 271 -11.42 9.75 30.25
CA ARG A 271 -11.21 9.26 28.89
C ARG A 271 -10.57 7.88 28.92
N ARG A 272 -11.10 6.95 28.11
CA ARG A 272 -10.50 5.65 27.82
C ARG A 272 -9.83 5.72 26.44
N HIS A 273 -8.53 5.43 26.39
CA HIS A 273 -7.69 5.52 25.20
C HIS A 273 -6.83 4.26 25.04
N ARG A 274 -6.23 4.03 23.87
CA ARG A 274 -5.42 2.83 23.58
C ARG A 274 -6.24 1.54 23.80
N GLY A 275 -7.40 1.46 23.16
CA GLY A 275 -8.32 0.32 23.25
C GLY A 275 -9.61 0.62 24.01
N ALA A 276 -10.68 -0.06 23.61
CA ALA A 276 -12.01 0.07 24.19
C ALA A 276 -12.70 -1.29 24.40
N ARG A 277 -11.93 -2.39 24.36
CA ARG A 277 -12.48 -3.74 24.37
C ARG A 277 -12.91 -4.18 25.76
N GLY A 278 -14.08 -4.78 25.83
CA GLY A 278 -14.66 -5.32 27.04
C GLY A 278 -15.16 -4.26 28.04
N LYS A 279 -15.87 -4.77 29.04
CA LYS A 279 -16.47 -3.99 30.12
C LYS A 279 -15.44 -3.73 31.22
N VAL A 280 -15.15 -2.46 31.50
CA VAL A 280 -14.20 -2.05 32.55
C VAL A 280 -14.91 -1.32 33.68
N ARG A 281 -14.53 -1.67 34.91
CA ARG A 281 -15.01 -1.02 36.14
C ARG A 281 -13.89 -0.20 36.75
N LEU A 282 -14.09 1.11 36.87
CA LEU A 282 -13.11 2.05 37.41
C LEU A 282 -13.64 2.67 38.71
N PRO A 283 -13.21 2.20 39.89
CA PRO A 283 -13.58 2.81 41.15
C PRO A 283 -12.94 4.20 41.29
N TYR A 284 -13.71 5.16 41.78
CA TYR A 284 -13.22 6.51 42.06
C TYR A 284 -13.69 6.98 43.43
N LYS A 285 -12.94 7.94 44.00
CA LYS A 285 -13.31 8.66 45.21
C LYS A 285 -12.70 10.04 45.21
N THR A 286 -13.40 11.01 45.76
CA THR A 286 -12.83 12.33 46.09
C THR A 286 -11.97 12.23 47.35
N VAL A 287 -10.89 13.02 47.40
CA VAL A 287 -9.99 13.09 48.55
C VAL A 287 -9.77 14.54 48.93
N ASP A 288 -9.80 14.83 50.23
CA ASP A 288 -9.57 16.17 50.74
C ASP A 288 -8.17 16.68 50.43
N GLY A 289 -8.11 17.89 49.88
CA GLY A 289 -6.89 18.68 49.77
C GLY A 289 -6.93 19.85 50.74
N LEU A 290 -6.67 21.04 50.20
CA LEU A 290 -6.97 22.29 50.89
C LEU A 290 -8.47 22.48 51.07
N ALA A 291 -9.26 22.11 50.06
CA ALA A 291 -10.72 22.03 50.13
C ALA A 291 -11.16 20.80 50.96
N LYS A 292 -12.18 20.95 51.80
CA LYS A 292 -12.72 19.92 52.71
C LYS A 292 -14.12 19.46 52.30
N ASN A 293 -14.32 18.14 52.32
CA ASN A 293 -15.62 17.53 52.08
C ASN A 293 -16.67 17.99 53.11
N GLY A 294 -17.83 18.41 52.63
CA GLY A 294 -18.96 18.92 53.42
C GLY A 294 -18.87 20.42 53.72
N GLU A 295 -17.71 21.05 53.50
CA GLU A 295 -17.51 22.49 53.66
C GLU A 295 -17.34 23.17 52.30
N ASP A 296 -16.35 22.75 51.52
CA ASP A 296 -15.99 23.37 50.24
C ASP A 296 -16.55 22.60 49.03
N TYR A 297 -16.74 21.29 49.17
CA TYR A 297 -17.30 20.44 48.13
C TYR A 297 -18.07 19.26 48.74
N ILE A 298 -18.98 18.66 47.97
CA ILE A 298 -19.66 17.43 48.36
C ILE A 298 -18.83 16.25 47.85
N GLY A 299 -18.34 15.41 48.75
CA GLY A 299 -17.55 14.25 48.40
C GLY A 299 -18.37 13.18 47.68
N HIS A 300 -17.73 12.51 46.73
CA HIS A 300 -18.32 11.45 45.94
C HIS A 300 -17.36 10.28 45.82
N ASP A 301 -17.90 9.07 45.91
CA ASP A 301 -17.24 7.82 45.60
C ASP A 301 -18.20 6.91 44.83
N GLY A 302 -17.64 6.00 44.05
CA GLY A 302 -18.43 5.12 43.21
C GLY A 302 -17.57 4.35 42.23
N GLU A 303 -18.23 3.79 41.22
CA GLU A 303 -17.58 3.10 40.12
C GLU A 303 -18.12 3.63 38.80
N LEU A 304 -17.22 3.99 37.89
CA LEU A 304 -17.55 4.20 36.49
C LEU A 304 -17.52 2.85 35.79
N ILE A 305 -18.53 2.58 34.98
CA ILE A 305 -18.63 1.37 34.17
C ILE A 305 -18.54 1.79 32.72
N PHE A 306 -17.43 1.45 32.08
CA PHE A 306 -17.27 1.57 30.63
C PHE A 306 -17.74 0.25 30.02
N GLU A 307 -18.80 0.31 29.22
CA GLU A 307 -19.21 -0.84 28.41
C GLU A 307 -18.21 -1.05 27.25
N ASP A 308 -18.37 -2.17 26.55
CA ASP A 308 -17.56 -2.44 25.35
C ASP A 308 -17.68 -1.31 24.32
N SER A 309 -16.57 -0.95 23.69
CA SER A 309 -16.44 0.13 22.72
C SER A 309 -16.73 1.55 23.26
N GLN A 310 -17.00 1.70 24.55
CA GLN A 310 -17.23 3.01 25.19
C GLN A 310 -15.90 3.68 25.54
N THR A 311 -15.72 4.93 25.10
CA THR A 311 -14.48 5.71 25.29
C THR A 311 -14.60 6.91 26.25
N LEU A 312 -15.84 7.29 26.61
CA LEU A 312 -16.19 8.40 27.51
C LEU A 312 -17.31 8.00 28.48
#